data_AF-A0A8J6XW49-F1
#
_entry.id   AF-A0A8J6XW49-F1
#
_cell.length_a   1.000
_cell.length_b   1.000
_cell.length_c   1.000
_cell.angle_alpha   90.00
_cell.angle_beta   90.00
_cell.angle_gamma   90.00
#
_symmetry.space_group_name_H-M   'P 1'
#
loop_
_entity.id
_entity.type
_entity.pdbx_description
1 polymer ?
#
loop_
_entity_poly.entity_id
_entity_poly.type
_entity_poly.pdbx_seq_one_letter_code
_entity_poly.pdbx_strand_id
1 'polypeptide(L)'
;ETLARFPGVARRMEVVGEASGVTVVDDFAHHPTAIEVTVAAARQRWPNRRLVIAFEPRSLTAARRSFEDAYLQALAGADVVMVAVPYHSNRLDKSELLDRTALAKRLIKRGVLPVMPAENEDPVEILAEVIAGGDVVVGCSSGDFGGFHKKLITVLTRGGEG
;
A
#
# COMPACT_ATOMS: atom_id res chain seq x y z
N GLU A 1 -20.33 -12.79 -26.59
CA GLU A 1 -19.24 -11.83 -26.87
C GLU A 1 -18.41 -11.63 -25.62
N THR A 2 -17.14 -12.03 -25.65
CA THR A 2 -16.22 -11.84 -24.51
C THR A 2 -15.55 -10.49 -24.68
N LEU A 3 -15.95 -9.53 -23.85
CA LEU A 3 -15.32 -8.21 -23.82
C LEU A 3 -13.87 -8.39 -23.32
N ALA A 4 -12.92 -8.41 -24.25
CA ALA A 4 -11.50 -8.35 -23.94
C ALA A 4 -11.25 -7.08 -23.11
N ARG A 5 -10.93 -7.25 -21.82
CA ARG A 5 -10.51 -6.14 -20.96
C ARG A 5 -9.26 -5.52 -21.58
N PHE A 6 -9.38 -4.31 -22.10
CA PHE A 6 -8.25 -3.49 -22.50
C PHE A 6 -7.28 -3.36 -21.30
N PRO A 7 -5.99 -3.72 -21.43
CA PRO A 7 -5.02 -3.59 -20.34
C PRO A 7 -4.63 -2.12 -20.05
N GLY A 8 -5.27 -1.14 -20.70
CA GLY A 8 -4.88 0.27 -20.69
C GLY A 8 -5.68 1.20 -19.79
N VAL A 9 -6.79 0.76 -19.17
CA VAL A 9 -7.45 1.58 -18.14
C VAL A 9 -6.78 1.26 -16.82
N ALA A 10 -5.78 2.07 -16.46
CA ALA A 10 -5.13 2.01 -15.15
C ALA A 10 -6.21 1.97 -14.06
N ARG A 11 -6.13 0.99 -13.15
CA ARG A 11 -6.96 0.95 -11.94
C ARG A 11 -6.58 2.17 -11.12
N ARG A 12 -7.40 3.22 -11.15
CA ARG A 12 -7.15 4.49 -10.44
C ARG A 12 -8.21 4.61 -9.37
N MET A 13 -7.82 4.46 -8.10
CA MET A 13 -8.69 4.64 -6.93
C MET A 13 -10.02 3.87 -7.00
N GLU A 14 -9.98 2.61 -7.45
CA GLU A 14 -11.17 1.74 -7.56
C GLU A 14 -11.53 1.18 -6.18
N VAL A 15 -12.74 1.44 -5.69
CA VAL A 15 -13.21 0.81 -4.45
C VAL A 15 -13.52 -0.66 -4.74
N VAL A 16 -12.75 -1.56 -4.12
CA VAL A 16 -12.90 -3.02 -4.27
C VAL A 16 -14.02 -3.55 -3.39
N GLY A 17 -14.20 -2.94 -2.21
CA GLY A 17 -15.24 -3.32 -1.26
C GLY A 17 -15.06 -2.66 0.11
N GLU A 18 -15.94 -3.02 1.02
CA GLU A 18 -15.91 -2.58 2.42
C GLU A 18 -16.17 -3.78 3.33
N ALA A 19 -15.40 -3.90 4.42
CA ALA A 19 -15.57 -4.93 5.43
C ALA A 19 -15.19 -4.37 6.81
N SER A 20 -15.97 -4.67 7.84
CA SER A 20 -15.74 -4.20 9.22
C SER A 20 -15.53 -2.67 9.33
N GLY A 21 -16.24 -1.90 8.48
CA GLY A 21 -16.14 -0.45 8.39
C GLY A 21 -14.85 0.07 7.72
N VAL A 22 -14.02 -0.80 7.15
CA VAL A 22 -12.80 -0.44 6.39
C VAL A 22 -13.11 -0.44 4.89
N THR A 23 -12.85 0.68 4.23
CA THR A 23 -12.97 0.77 2.76
C THR A 23 -11.66 0.35 2.11
N VAL A 24 -11.71 -0.61 1.18
CA VAL A 24 -10.54 -1.15 0.47
C VAL A 24 -10.53 -0.65 -0.98
N VAL A 25 -9.41 -0.06 -1.39
CA VAL A 25 -9.25 0.64 -2.67
C VAL A 25 -8.03 0.09 -3.41
N ASP A 26 -8.17 -0.23 -4.70
CA ASP A 26 -7.09 -0.65 -5.60
C ASP A 26 -6.61 0.55 -6.44
N ASP A 27 -5.30 0.80 -6.41
CA ASP A 27 -4.65 1.81 -7.23
C ASP A 27 -3.34 1.28 -7.84
N PHE A 28 -3.15 1.55 -9.14
CA PHE A 28 -1.96 1.13 -9.89
C PHE A 28 -0.71 1.96 -9.56
N ALA A 29 -0.79 2.96 -8.69
CA ALA A 29 0.34 3.78 -8.28
C ALA A 29 1.46 2.94 -7.67
N HIS A 30 2.68 3.12 -8.19
CA HIS A 30 3.89 2.43 -7.73
C HIS A 30 5.15 3.30 -7.83
N HIS A 31 5.09 4.37 -8.64
CA HIS A 31 6.11 5.42 -8.68
C HIS A 31 5.81 6.49 -7.62
N PRO A 32 6.81 7.09 -6.96
CA PRO A 32 6.58 8.10 -5.92
C PRO A 32 5.62 9.22 -6.32
N THR A 33 5.78 9.82 -7.50
CA THR A 33 4.87 10.87 -8.00
C THR A 33 3.42 10.39 -8.14
N ALA A 34 3.21 9.14 -8.57
CA ALA A 34 1.87 8.59 -8.67
C ALA A 34 1.27 8.34 -7.28
N ILE A 35 2.06 7.83 -6.34
CA ILE A 35 1.64 7.63 -4.95
C ILE A 35 1.28 8.96 -4.29
N GLU A 36 2.05 10.02 -4.51
CA GLU A 36 1.75 11.35 -3.98
C GLU A 36 0.39 11.85 -4.48
N VAL A 37 0.09 11.68 -5.77
CA VAL A 37 -1.21 11.99 -6.35
C VAL A 37 -2.32 11.13 -5.73
N THR A 38 -2.08 9.83 -5.55
CA THR A 38 -3.01 8.90 -4.89
C THR A 38 -3.30 9.32 -3.46
N VAL A 39 -2.30 9.68 -2.66
CA VAL A 39 -2.46 10.16 -1.28
C VAL A 39 -3.26 11.46 -1.25
N ALA A 40 -2.92 12.43 -2.10
CA ALA A 40 -3.65 13.69 -2.19
C ALA A 40 -5.13 13.48 -2.58
N ALA A 41 -5.40 12.65 -3.58
CA ALA A 41 -6.75 12.31 -4.00
C ALA A 41 -7.53 11.56 -2.91
N ALA A 42 -6.88 10.64 -2.20
CA ALA A 42 -7.49 9.91 -1.10
C ALA A 42 -7.90 10.85 0.04
N ARG A 43 -7.02 11.80 0.42
CA ARG A 43 -7.33 12.80 1.44
C ARG A 43 -8.48 13.73 1.04
N GLN A 44 -8.60 14.09 -0.25
CA GLN A 44 -9.74 14.88 -0.72
C GLN A 44 -11.04 14.08 -0.71
N ARG A 45 -10.99 12.80 -1.09
CA ARG A 45 -12.16 11.93 -1.18
C ARG A 45 -12.67 11.46 0.18
N TRP A 46 -11.78 11.28 1.16
CA TRP A 46 -12.11 10.83 2.51
C TRP A 46 -11.43 11.70 3.58
N PRO A 47 -11.80 12.99 3.70
CA PRO A 47 -11.07 13.98 4.50
C PRO A 47 -11.05 13.72 6.00
N ASN A 48 -12.03 12.99 6.53
CA ASN A 48 -12.17 12.71 7.97
C ASN A 48 -11.90 11.25 8.32
N ARG A 49 -11.33 10.47 7.38
CA ARG A 49 -11.00 9.06 7.60
C ARG A 49 -9.51 8.88 7.72
N ARG A 50 -9.10 7.92 8.54
CA ARG A 50 -7.71 7.54 8.67
C ARG A 50 -7.26 6.87 7.37
N LEU A 51 -6.21 7.40 6.75
CA LEU A 51 -5.68 6.95 5.48
C LEU A 51 -4.55 5.96 5.70
N VAL A 52 -4.72 4.77 5.15
CA VAL A 52 -3.76 3.67 5.18
C VAL A 52 -3.27 3.41 3.75
N ILE A 53 -1.97 3.53 3.52
CA ILE A 53 -1.36 3.21 2.21
C ILE A 53 -0.61 1.89 2.33
N ALA A 54 -0.99 0.91 1.52
CA ALA A 54 -0.35 -0.39 1.41
C ALA A 54 0.42 -0.45 0.08
N PHE A 55 1.74 -0.28 0.12
CA PHE A 55 2.59 -0.18 -1.07
C PHE A 55 3.38 -1.48 -1.32
N GLU A 56 3.30 -2.00 -2.55
CA GLU A 56 4.13 -3.09 -3.06
C GLU A 56 5.24 -2.56 -4.00
N PRO A 57 6.51 -2.57 -3.58
CA PRO A 57 7.63 -2.26 -4.47
C PRO A 57 7.87 -3.43 -5.45
N ARG A 58 7.06 -3.48 -6.52
CA ARG A 58 7.05 -4.62 -7.45
C ARG A 58 8.14 -4.56 -8.51
N SER A 59 8.38 -3.39 -9.10
CA SER A 59 9.40 -3.23 -10.14
C SER A 59 10.80 -3.06 -9.55
N LEU A 60 11.84 -3.39 -10.33
CA LEU A 60 13.23 -3.13 -9.91
C LEU A 60 13.45 -1.66 -9.58
N THR A 61 12.88 -0.76 -10.37
CA THR A 61 12.95 0.69 -10.15
C THR A 61 12.30 1.07 -8.82
N ALA A 62 11.11 0.55 -8.52
CA ALA A 62 10.43 0.81 -7.25
C ALA A 62 11.15 0.23 -6.03
N ALA A 63 11.91 -0.85 -6.23
CA ALA A 63 12.71 -1.49 -5.19
C ALA A 63 14.04 -0.75 -4.91
N ARG A 64 14.40 0.30 -5.65
CA ARG A 64 15.70 0.98 -5.50
C ARG A 64 15.71 2.00 -4.38
N ARG A 65 16.81 2.02 -3.64
CA ARG A 65 17.14 2.99 -2.59
C ARG A 65 17.19 4.43 -3.09
N SER A 66 17.51 4.66 -4.36
CA SER A 66 17.53 6.01 -4.95
C SER A 66 16.18 6.73 -4.91
N PHE A 67 15.07 6.00 -4.71
CA PHE A 67 13.74 6.58 -4.53
C PHE A 67 13.32 6.75 -3.07
N GLU A 68 14.14 6.39 -2.09
CA GLU A 68 13.74 6.42 -0.66
C GLU A 68 13.24 7.81 -0.23
N ASP A 69 13.94 8.88 -0.61
CA ASP A 69 13.54 10.26 -0.32
C ASP A 69 12.21 10.62 -1.00
N ALA A 70 12.04 10.22 -2.26
CA ALA A 70 10.82 10.49 -3.00
C ALA A 70 9.62 9.72 -2.41
N TYR A 71 9.82 8.46 -2.01
CA TYR A 71 8.80 7.68 -1.32
C TYR A 71 8.45 8.29 0.03
N LEU A 72 9.42 8.77 0.79
CA LEU A 72 9.14 9.45 2.06
C LEU A 72 8.20 10.64 1.85
N GLN A 73 8.47 11.49 0.85
CA GLN A 73 7.60 12.64 0.58
C GLN A 73 6.21 12.21 0.12
N ALA A 74 6.14 11.26 -0.82
CA ALA A 74 4.88 10.77 -1.37
C ALA A 74 3.97 10.12 -0.32
N LEU A 75 4.55 9.44 0.67
CA LEU A 75 3.84 8.68 1.70
C LEU A 75 3.55 9.50 2.96
N ALA A 76 4.18 10.67 3.13
CA ALA A 76 4.07 11.47 4.37
C ALA A 76 2.65 12.00 4.65
N GLY A 77 1.77 12.03 3.64
CA GLY A 77 0.38 12.45 3.80
C GLY A 77 -0.57 11.38 4.34
N ALA A 78 -0.12 10.14 4.53
CA ALA A 78 -0.91 9.04 5.09
C ALA A 78 -0.78 8.97 6.62
N ASP A 79 -1.73 8.31 7.29
CA ASP A 79 -1.66 8.08 8.74
C ASP A 79 -0.93 6.77 9.05
N VAL A 80 -1.13 5.75 8.21
CA VAL A 80 -0.46 4.45 8.29
C VAL A 80 0.13 4.12 6.92
N VAL A 81 1.36 3.63 6.90
CA VAL A 81 2.05 3.23 5.67
C VAL A 81 2.61 1.83 5.85
N MET A 82 2.05 0.88 5.12
CA MET A 82 2.66 -0.44 4.95
C MET A 82 3.53 -0.45 3.69
N VAL A 83 4.79 -0.85 3.82
CA VAL A 83 5.64 -1.13 2.66
C VAL A 83 5.96 -2.61 2.68
N ALA A 84 5.46 -3.36 1.70
CA ALA A 84 5.77 -4.78 1.55
C ALA A 84 7.25 -5.01 1.23
N VAL A 85 7.72 -6.26 1.41
CA VAL A 85 9.04 -6.66 0.93
C VAL A 85 9.10 -6.44 -0.60
N PRO A 86 10.17 -5.84 -1.15
CA PRO A 86 10.28 -5.66 -2.60
C PRO A 86 10.20 -6.99 -3.34
N TYR A 87 9.34 -7.08 -4.36
CA TYR A 87 9.02 -8.34 -5.05
C TYR A 87 10.24 -8.98 -5.74
N HIS A 88 11.22 -8.15 -6.11
CA HIS A 88 12.47 -8.56 -6.74
C HIS A 88 13.69 -8.28 -5.87
N SER A 89 13.56 -8.41 -4.55
CA SER A 89 14.64 -8.15 -3.58
C SER A 89 15.93 -8.92 -3.89
N ASN A 90 15.81 -10.15 -4.40
CA ASN A 90 16.95 -11.00 -4.77
C ASN A 90 17.69 -10.58 -6.05
N ARG A 91 17.22 -9.54 -6.76
CA ARG A 91 17.83 -9.04 -8.01
C ARG A 91 18.63 -7.75 -7.85
N LEU A 92 18.69 -7.20 -6.63
CA LEU A 92 19.44 -5.99 -6.32
C LEU A 92 20.41 -6.26 -5.17
N ASP A 93 21.54 -5.57 -5.17
CA ASP A 93 22.43 -5.60 -4.03
C ASP A 93 21.78 -4.93 -2.83
N LYS A 94 22.15 -5.36 -1.61
CA LYS A 94 21.59 -4.79 -0.37
C LYS A 94 21.79 -3.27 -0.25
N SER A 95 22.87 -2.73 -0.83
CA SER A 95 23.15 -1.29 -0.85
C SER A 95 22.23 -0.51 -1.80
N GLU A 96 21.72 -1.16 -2.84
CA GLU A 96 20.83 -0.60 -3.85
C GLU A 96 19.36 -0.82 -3.53
N LEU A 97 19.03 -1.78 -2.67
CA LEU A 97 17.69 -2.10 -2.25
C LEU A 97 17.12 -1.01 -1.31
N LEU A 98 15.84 -0.71 -1.45
CA LEU A 98 15.10 0.20 -0.58
C LEU A 98 15.27 -0.22 0.89
N ASP A 99 15.84 0.68 1.70
CA ASP A 99 16.02 0.45 3.14
C ASP A 99 14.71 0.74 3.88
N ARG A 100 13.87 -0.29 3.97
CA ARG A 100 12.57 -0.24 4.64
C ARG A 100 12.68 0.18 6.11
N THR A 101 13.77 -0.19 6.77
CA THR A 101 14.01 0.18 8.18
C THR A 101 14.35 1.67 8.30
N ALA A 102 15.19 2.21 7.43
CA ALA A 102 15.47 3.64 7.39
C ALA A 102 14.21 4.45 7.03
N LEU A 103 13.46 4.01 6.02
CA LEU A 103 12.19 4.63 5.63
C LEU A 103 11.18 4.64 6.79
N ALA A 104 11.00 3.52 7.50
CA ALA A 104 10.12 3.44 8.67
C ALA A 104 10.48 4.47 9.75
N LYS A 105 11.77 4.57 10.11
CA LYS A 105 12.24 5.56 11.11
C LYS A 105 11.95 6.99 10.68
N ARG A 106 12.02 7.28 9.37
CA ARG A 106 11.76 8.61 8.81
C ARG A 106 10.27 8.91 8.74
N LEU A 107 9.43 7.92 8.45
CA LEU A 107 7.96 8.02 8.51
C LEU A 107 7.47 8.31 9.93
N ILE A 108 8.03 7.64 10.94
CA ILE A 108 7.71 7.91 12.36
C ILE A 108 7.98 9.37 12.72
N LYS A 109 9.11 9.94 12.27
CA LYS A 109 9.44 11.36 12.48
C LYS A 109 8.45 12.32 11.82
N ARG A 110 7.65 11.85 10.86
CA ARG A 110 6.57 12.61 10.19
C ARG A 110 5.21 12.37 10.84
N GLY A 111 5.12 11.57 11.90
CA GLY A 111 3.85 11.21 12.54
C GLY A 111 3.08 10.10 11.84
N VAL A 112 3.72 9.39 10.90
CA VAL A 112 3.12 8.28 10.16
C VAL A 112 3.49 6.96 10.83
N LEU A 113 2.51 6.07 11.04
CA LEU A 113 2.74 4.73 11.56
C LEU A 113 3.25 3.79 10.45
N PRO A 114 4.51 3.31 10.49
CA PRO A 114 4.99 2.37 9.51
C PRO A 114 4.61 0.93 9.87
N VAL A 115 4.27 0.13 8.87
CA VAL A 115 4.04 -1.31 8.95
C VAL A 115 4.99 -2.00 7.97
N MET A 116 5.90 -2.84 8.47
CA MET A 116 6.99 -3.42 7.67
C MET A 116 7.00 -4.94 7.79
N PRO A 117 6.10 -5.67 7.11
CA PRO A 117 6.06 -7.12 7.16
C PRO A 117 7.42 -7.75 6.78
N ALA A 118 7.87 -8.74 7.53
CA ALA A 118 9.05 -9.54 7.21
C ALA A 118 8.80 -10.44 5.99
N GLU A 119 9.86 -11.06 5.46
CA GLU A 119 9.77 -11.92 4.26
C GLU A 119 8.88 -13.15 4.46
N ASN A 120 8.75 -13.62 5.71
CA ASN A 120 7.97 -14.79 6.09
C ASN A 120 6.57 -14.42 6.66
N GLU A 121 6.19 -13.16 6.65
CA GLU A 121 4.90 -12.69 7.16
C GLU A 121 3.93 -12.39 6.01
N ASP A 122 2.64 -12.66 6.20
CA ASP A 122 1.62 -12.22 5.24
C ASP A 122 1.34 -10.72 5.47
N PRO A 123 1.58 -9.84 4.48
CA PRO A 123 1.35 -8.41 4.63
C PRO A 123 -0.10 -8.06 4.97
N VAL A 124 -1.07 -8.89 4.58
CA VAL A 124 -2.48 -8.68 4.90
C VAL A 124 -2.74 -8.85 6.38
N GLU A 125 -2.22 -9.92 6.98
CA GLU A 125 -2.41 -10.23 8.40
C GLU A 125 -1.76 -9.15 9.27
N ILE A 126 -0.51 -8.79 8.96
CA ILE A 126 0.22 -7.74 9.70
C ILE A 126 -0.48 -6.38 9.59
N LEU A 127 -1.05 -6.04 8.42
CA LEU A 127 -1.82 -4.81 8.31
C LEU A 127 -3.15 -4.87 9.07
N ALA A 128 -3.80 -6.03 9.07
CA ALA A 128 -5.08 -6.23 9.76
C ALA A 128 -4.99 -5.96 11.27
N GLU A 129 -3.82 -6.18 11.88
CA GLU A 129 -3.57 -5.92 13.31
C GLU A 129 -3.65 -4.43 13.69
N VAL A 130 -3.45 -3.51 12.74
CA VAL A 130 -3.37 -2.07 13.04
C VAL A 130 -4.50 -1.25 12.45
N ILE A 131 -5.26 -1.81 11.50
CA ILE A 131 -6.40 -1.13 10.88
C ILE A 131 -7.68 -1.31 11.70
N ALA A 132 -8.60 -0.36 11.57
CA ALA A 132 -9.84 -0.34 12.32
C ALA A 132 -10.98 0.24 11.48
N GLY A 133 -12.23 0.00 11.92
CA GLY A 133 -13.40 0.61 11.30
C GLY A 133 -13.26 2.13 11.18
N GLY A 134 -13.61 2.67 10.01
CA GLY A 134 -13.36 4.07 9.65
C GLY A 134 -12.09 4.28 8.82
N ASP A 135 -11.23 3.28 8.65
CA ASP A 135 -10.04 3.37 7.79
C ASP A 135 -10.36 3.29 6.30
N VAL A 136 -9.54 3.96 5.49
CA VAL A 136 -9.46 3.72 4.04
C VAL A 136 -8.09 3.13 3.73
N VAL A 137 -8.08 1.89 3.24
CA VAL A 137 -6.87 1.19 2.82
C VAL A 137 -6.75 1.26 1.31
N VAL A 138 -5.70 1.94 0.82
CA VAL A 138 -5.37 2.00 -0.61
C VAL A 138 -4.17 1.08 -0.87
N GLY A 139 -4.38 0.02 -1.65
CA GLY A 139 -3.31 -0.82 -2.16
C GLY A 139 -2.69 -0.20 -3.41
N CYS A 140 -1.39 0.08 -3.35
CA CYS A 140 -0.59 0.70 -4.39
C CYS A 140 0.39 -0.32 -4.97
N SER A 141 0.13 -0.82 -6.19
CA SER A 141 0.99 -1.80 -6.86
C SER A 141 0.94 -1.69 -8.38
N SER A 142 2.03 -2.03 -9.07
CA SER A 142 2.04 -2.23 -10.52
C SER A 142 1.56 -3.62 -10.96
N GLY A 143 0.98 -4.41 -10.07
CA GLY A 143 0.55 -5.79 -10.29
C GLY A 143 -0.76 -6.13 -9.57
N ASP A 144 -0.93 -7.42 -9.24
CA ASP A 144 -2.08 -7.92 -8.50
C ASP A 144 -1.91 -7.90 -6.97
N PHE A 145 -0.71 -7.50 -6.50
CA PHE A 145 -0.31 -7.51 -5.10
C PHE A 145 -0.64 -8.84 -4.40
N GLY A 146 -0.47 -9.97 -5.09
CA GLY A 146 -0.77 -11.31 -4.54
C GLY A 146 -2.23 -11.49 -4.10
N GLY A 147 -3.17 -10.72 -4.68
CA GLY A 147 -4.58 -10.73 -4.31
C GLY A 147 -4.89 -9.95 -3.02
N PHE A 148 -3.99 -9.07 -2.57
CA PHE A 148 -4.07 -8.27 -1.34
C PHE A 148 -5.48 -7.80 -0.98
N HIS A 149 -6.15 -7.08 -1.89
CA HIS A 149 -7.47 -6.49 -1.63
C HIS A 149 -8.53 -7.53 -1.23
N LYS A 150 -8.61 -8.66 -1.96
CA LYS A 150 -9.59 -9.72 -1.68
C LYS A 150 -9.26 -10.47 -0.40
N LYS A 151 -7.96 -10.72 -0.15
CA LYS A 151 -7.49 -11.34 1.10
C LYS A 151 -7.83 -10.46 2.30
N LEU A 152 -7.56 -9.15 2.21
CA LEU A 152 -7.85 -8.18 3.26
C LEU A 152 -9.34 -8.15 3.60
N ILE A 153 -10.21 -8.08 2.59
CA ILE A 153 -11.67 -8.16 2.80
C ILE A 153 -12.03 -9.47 3.51
N THR A 154 -11.44 -10.60 3.11
CA THR A 154 -11.71 -11.90 3.74
C THR A 154 -11.30 -11.94 5.21
N VAL A 155 -10.10 -11.44 5.53
CA VAL A 155 -9.58 -11.37 6.91
C VAL A 155 -10.47 -10.47 7.77
N LEU A 156 -10.82 -9.29 7.27
CA LEU A 156 -11.67 -8.33 7.98
C LEU A 156 -13.08 -8.88 8.25
N THR A 157 -13.67 -9.60 7.30
CA THR A 157 -14.99 -10.21 7.48
C THR A 157 -14.96 -11.29 8.56
N ARG A 158 -13.92 -12.14 8.60
CA ARG A 158 -13.78 -13.19 9.61
C ARG A 158 -13.53 -12.64 11.02
N GLY A 159 -12.78 -11.54 11.13
CA GLY A 159 -12.47 -10.90 12.41
C GLY A 159 -13.66 -10.16 13.04
N GLY A 160 -14.71 -9.86 12.27
CA GLY A 160 -15.91 -9.17 12.75
C GLY A 160 -17.02 -10.08 13.30
N GLU A 161 -16.85 -11.41 13.23
CA GLU A 161 -17.81 -12.40 13.74
C GLU A 161 -17.54 -12.82 15.20
N GLY A 162 -16.68 -12.09 15.93
CA GLY A 162 -16.29 -12.34 17.32
C GLY A 162 -16.97 -11.43 18.34
#